data_AF-A0A1L5BX17-F1
#
_entry.id   AF-A0A1L5BX17-F1
#
_cell.length_a   1.000
_cell.length_b   1.000
_cell.length_c   1.000
_cell.angle_alpha   90.00
_cell.angle_beta   90.00
_cell.angle_gamma   90.00
#
_symmetry.space_group_name_H-M   'P 1'
#
loop_
_entity.id
_entity.type
_entity.pdbx_description
1 polymer ?
#
loop_
_entity_poly.entity_id
_entity_poly.type
_entity_poly.pdbx_seq_one_letter_code
_entity_poly.pdbx_strand_id
1 'polypeptide(L)'
;LILWEVARRCVSGGIVEEYQLPYHDLVPSDPSYEDMREIVCIKKLRPSFPNRWSSDECLRQMGKLMTECWAHNPASRLTALRVKKTLAKMSESQDIKL
;
A
#
# COMPACT_ATOMS: atom_id res chain seq x y z
N LEU A 1 4.32 2.41 -2.03
CA LEU A 1 5.16 1.58 -1.15
C LEU A 1 5.10 2.12 0.27
N ILE A 2 5.50 3.38 0.53
CA ILE A 2 5.41 3.99 1.87
C ILE A 2 4.01 3.88 2.51
N LEU A 3 2.93 4.15 1.77
CA LEU A 3 1.57 4.00 2.31
C LEU A 3 1.26 2.57 2.82
N TRP A 4 1.89 1.54 2.23
CA TRP A 4 1.72 0.15 2.65
C TRP A 4 2.45 -0.11 3.96
N GLU A 5 3.67 0.42 4.10
CA GLU A 5 4.44 0.34 5.35
C GLU A 5 3.69 1.03 6.49
N VAL A 6 3.13 2.21 6.23
CA VAL A 6 2.31 2.95 7.20
C VAL A 6 1.04 2.17 7.55
N ALA A 7 0.31 1.66 6.56
CA ALA A 7 -0.93 0.93 6.78
C ALA A 7 -0.74 -0.38 7.57
N ARG A 8 0.41 -1.06 7.43
CA ARG A 8 0.76 -2.23 8.26
C ARG A 8 0.83 -1.90 9.75
N ARG A 9 1.18 -0.66 10.08
CA ARG A 9 1.28 -0.17 11.46
C ARG A 9 -0.04 0.38 12.00
N CYS A 10 -1.11 0.34 11.21
CA CYS A 10 -2.45 0.70 11.67
C CYS A 10 -3.05 -0.43 12.52
N VAL A 11 -3.51 -0.09 13.72
CA VAL A 11 -4.25 -1.01 14.60
C VAL A 11 -5.70 -1.06 14.12
N SER A 12 -6.18 -2.25 13.80
CA SER A 12 -7.59 -2.50 13.45
C SER A 12 -8.08 -3.74 14.17
N GLY A 13 -9.18 -3.62 14.91
CA GLY A 13 -9.69 -4.70 15.77
C GLY A 13 -8.71 -5.16 16.85
N GLY A 14 -7.84 -4.27 17.34
CA GLY A 14 -6.79 -4.60 18.32
C GLY A 14 -5.58 -5.33 17.75
N ILE A 15 -5.53 -5.56 16.43
CA ILE A 15 -4.46 -6.30 15.75
C ILE A 15 -3.66 -5.34 14.85
N VAL A 16 -2.34 -5.54 14.81
CA VAL A 16 -1.40 -4.78 13.97
C VAL A 16 -0.39 -5.73 13.33
N GLU A 17 0.05 -5.44 12.10
CA GLU A 17 1.10 -6.26 11.47
C GLU A 17 2.48 -5.85 12.00
N GLU A 18 3.42 -6.79 12.02
CA GLU A 18 4.83 -6.43 12.18
C GLU A 18 5.31 -5.49 11.08
N TYR A 19 6.22 -4.58 11.45
CA TYR A 19 6.90 -3.73 10.50
C TYR A 19 7.73 -4.59 9.54
N GLN A 20 7.61 -4.30 8.25
CA GLN A 20 8.35 -4.96 7.20
C GLN A 20 8.60 -3.97 6.07
N LEU A 21 9.72 -4.15 5.36
CA LEU A 21 9.99 -3.41 4.13
C LEU A 21 9.10 -3.91 2.98
N PRO A 22 8.79 -3.08 1.97
CA PRO A 22 8.10 -3.55 0.78
C PRO A 22 8.91 -4.66 0.10
N TYR A 23 8.24 -5.73 -0.33
CA TYR A 23 8.85 -6.91 -0.97
C TYR A 23 9.77 -7.76 -0.06
N HIS A 24 9.75 -7.57 1.28
CA HIS A 24 10.57 -8.33 2.22
C HIS A 24 10.43 -9.86 2.10
N ASP A 25 9.30 -10.35 1.60
CA ASP A 25 8.95 -11.74 1.40
C ASP A 25 9.32 -12.27 0.00
N LEU A 26 9.81 -11.40 -0.88
CA LEU A 26 10.04 -11.68 -2.30
C LEU A 26 11.48 -11.45 -2.75
N VAL A 27 12.26 -10.67 -2.00
CA VAL A 27 13.67 -10.34 -2.30
C VAL A 27 14.53 -10.40 -1.04
N PRO A 28 15.86 -10.60 -1.15
CA PRO A 28 16.77 -10.50 0.00
C PRO A 28 16.80 -9.08 0.57
N SER A 29 17.35 -8.92 1.78
CA SER A 29 17.39 -7.63 2.49
C SER A 29 18.19 -6.55 1.77
N ASP A 30 19.20 -6.93 0.99
CA ASP A 30 19.98 -6.04 0.11
C ASP A 30 19.83 -6.52 -1.35
N PRO A 31 18.71 -6.21 -2.02
CA PRO A 31 18.40 -6.77 -3.32
C PRO A 31 19.18 -6.10 -4.45
N SER A 32 19.62 -6.90 -5.41
CA SER A 32 20.22 -6.37 -6.64
C SER A 32 19.16 -5.75 -7.56
N TYR A 33 19.62 -5.06 -8.60
CA TYR A 33 18.73 -4.56 -9.64
C TYR A 33 17.93 -5.69 -10.32
N GLU A 34 18.57 -6.84 -10.58
CA GLU A 34 17.91 -7.97 -11.25
C GLU A 34 16.84 -8.61 -10.35
N ASP A 35 17.08 -8.71 -9.04
CA ASP A 35 16.06 -9.21 -8.09
C ASP A 35 14.79 -8.35 -8.15
N MET A 36 14.97 -7.02 -8.08
CA MET A 36 13.84 -6.08 -8.14
C MET A 36 13.15 -6.08 -9.50
N ARG A 37 13.92 -6.18 -10.59
CA ARG A 37 13.39 -6.24 -11.96
C ARG A 37 12.56 -7.50 -12.17
N GLU A 38 13.04 -8.65 -11.70
CA GLU A 38 12.32 -9.91 -11.79
C GLU A 38 10.96 -9.83 -11.07
N ILE A 39 10.94 -9.35 -9.83
CA ILE A 39 9.71 -9.27 -9.03
C ILE A 39 8.75 -8.20 -9.58
N VAL A 40 9.22 -6.98 -9.83
CA VAL A 40 8.35 -5.82 -10.09
C VAL A 40 7.95 -5.70 -11.56
N CYS A 41 8.87 -6.00 -12.48
CA CYS A 41 8.68 -5.77 -13.92
C CYS A 41 8.27 -7.04 -14.66
N ILE A 42 8.93 -8.17 -14.39
CA ILE A 42 8.70 -9.44 -15.10
C ILE A 42 7.50 -10.17 -14.49
N LYS A 43 7.57 -10.53 -13.21
CA LYS A 43 6.48 -11.22 -12.49
C LYS A 43 5.32 -10.30 -12.12
N LYS A 44 5.51 -8.98 -12.22
CA LYS A 44 4.50 -7.94 -11.93
C LYS A 44 3.89 -8.05 -10.53
N LEU A 45 4.67 -8.54 -9.57
CA LEU A 45 4.25 -8.68 -8.18
C LEU A 45 4.29 -7.32 -7.47
N ARG A 46 3.48 -7.22 -6.43
CA ARG A 46 3.38 -6.06 -5.54
C ARG A 46 3.30 -6.55 -4.09
N PRO A 47 3.59 -5.69 -3.09
CA PRO A 47 3.42 -6.07 -1.69
C PRO A 47 1.99 -6.56 -1.44
N SER A 48 1.87 -7.71 -0.78
CA SER A 48 0.57 -8.33 -0.48
C SER A 48 -0.18 -7.54 0.59
N PHE A 49 -1.52 -7.60 0.55
CA PHE A 49 -2.36 -7.05 1.62
C PHE A 49 -2.81 -8.16 2.56
N PRO A 50 -2.63 -8.02 3.88
CA PRO A 50 -3.20 -8.96 4.84
C PRO A 50 -4.71 -9.08 4.67
N ASN A 51 -5.25 -10.31 4.66
CA ASN A 51 -6.68 -10.56 4.42
C ASN A 51 -7.60 -9.76 5.34
N ARG A 52 -7.19 -9.54 6.60
CA ARG A 52 -7.96 -8.78 7.60
C ARG A 52 -8.21 -7.32 7.22
N TRP A 53 -7.40 -6.73 6.34
CA TRP A 53 -7.63 -5.36 5.86
C TRP A 53 -8.97 -5.24 5.14
N SER A 54 -9.50 -6.33 4.59
CA SER A 54 -10.82 -6.35 3.97
C SER A 54 -11.96 -6.09 4.95
N SER A 55 -11.76 -6.35 6.25
CA SER A 55 -12.74 -6.16 7.31
C SER A 55 -12.81 -4.72 7.84
N ASP A 56 -11.84 -3.87 7.46
CA ASP A 56 -11.75 -2.48 7.86
C ASP A 56 -11.92 -1.57 6.64
N GLU A 57 -12.91 -0.66 6.65
CA GLU A 57 -13.19 0.20 5.50
C GLU A 57 -11.99 1.11 5.16
N CYS A 58 -11.32 1.69 6.16
CA CYS A 58 -10.21 2.60 5.93
C CYS A 58 -9.02 1.85 5.29
N LEU A 59 -8.67 0.68 5.83
CA LEU A 59 -7.59 -0.15 5.27
C LEU A 59 -7.93 -0.70 3.88
N ARG A 60 -9.19 -1.08 3.64
CA ARG A 60 -9.68 -1.48 2.32
C ARG A 60 -9.55 -0.34 1.29
N GLN A 61 -9.94 0.88 1.66
CA GLN A 61 -9.80 2.06 0.80
C GLN A 61 -8.33 2.40 0.55
N MET A 62 -7.49 2.31 1.57
CA MET A 62 -6.04 2.49 1.44
C MET A 62 -5.45 1.46 0.47
N GLY A 63 -5.85 0.19 0.56
CA GLY A 63 -5.43 -0.87 -0.36
C GLY A 63 -5.76 -0.57 -1.82
N LYS A 64 -6.97 -0.05 -2.10
CA LYS A 64 -7.36 0.40 -3.45
C LYS A 64 -6.48 1.55 -3.94
N LEU A 65 -6.31 2.59 -3.12
CA LEU A 65 -5.45 3.74 -3.41
C LEU A 65 -4.03 3.31 -3.77
N MET A 66 -3.45 2.38 -3.00
CA MET A 66 -2.12 1.85 -3.23
C MET A 66 -2.02 1.07 -4.55
N THR A 67 -3.03 0.25 -4.86
CA THR A 67 -3.07 -0.52 -6.11
C THR A 67 -3.06 0.40 -7.33
N GLU A 68 -3.81 1.51 -7.29
CA GLU A 68 -3.82 2.53 -8.34
C GLU A 68 -2.47 3.26 -8.45
N CYS A 69 -1.78 3.52 -7.33
CA CYS A 69 -0.42 4.06 -7.34
C CYS A 69 0.62 3.09 -7.94
N TRP A 70 0.39 1.78 -7.86
CA TRP A 70 1.34 0.74 -8.29
C TRP A 70 1.09 0.21 -9.69
N ALA A 71 0.17 0.85 -10.44
CA ALA A 71 -0.17 0.48 -11.81
C ALA A 71 1.10 0.30 -12.67
N HIS A 72 1.12 -0.77 -13.46
CA HIS A 72 2.27 -1.09 -14.31
C HIS A 72 2.50 0.02 -15.34
N ASN A 73 1.43 0.46 -16.02
CA ASN A 73 1.47 1.62 -16.90
C ASN A 73 1.62 2.92 -16.06
N PRO A 74 2.70 3.69 -16.23
CA PRO A 74 2.91 4.95 -15.49
C PRO A 74 1.79 5.98 -15.71
N ALA A 75 1.21 6.05 -16.91
CA ALA A 75 0.15 7.01 -17.23
C ALA A 75 -1.17 6.73 -16.47
N SER A 76 -1.35 5.50 -15.97
CA SER A 76 -2.51 5.10 -15.17
C SER A 76 -2.35 5.39 -13.68
N ARG A 77 -1.15 5.81 -13.23
CA ARG A 77 -0.90 6.06 -11.81
C ARG A 77 -1.53 7.38 -11.37
N LEU A 78 -1.97 7.41 -10.13
CA LEU A 78 -2.51 8.62 -9.53
C LEU A 78 -1.46 9.71 -9.40
N THR A 79 -1.87 10.95 -9.62
CA THR A 79 -1.08 12.14 -9.28
C THR A 79 -1.07 12.36 -7.78
N ALA A 80 -0.03 13.05 -7.27
CA ALA A 80 0.03 13.41 -5.85
C ALA A 80 -1.19 14.22 -5.38
N LEU A 81 -1.71 15.13 -6.23
CA LEU A 81 -2.92 15.89 -5.93
C LEU A 81 -4.16 14.98 -5.81
N ARG A 82 -4.28 13.97 -6.68
CA ARG A 82 -5.37 13.00 -6.61
C ARG A 82 -5.28 12.18 -5.33
N VAL A 83 -4.10 11.68 -4.98
CA VAL A 83 -3.85 10.97 -3.71
C VAL A 83 -4.25 11.84 -2.52
N LYS A 84 -3.80 13.10 -2.46
CA LYS A 84 -4.16 14.04 -1.38
C LYS A 84 -5.68 14.22 -1.25
N LYS A 85 -6.38 14.47 -2.36
CA LYS A 85 -7.84 14.66 -2.34
C LYS A 85 -8.59 13.41 -1.88
N THR A 86 -8.13 12.22 -2.30
CA THR A 86 -8.72 10.96 -1.84
C THR A 86 -8.53 10.78 -0.34
N LEU A 87 -7.31 11.00 0.18
CA LEU A 87 -7.02 10.88 1.61
C LEU A 87 -7.82 11.89 2.46
N ALA A 88 -7.97 13.14 1.98
CA ALA A 88 -8.80 14.14 2.66
C ALA A 88 -10.26 13.68 2.77
N LYS A 89 -10.84 13.18 1.67
CA LYS A 89 -12.20 12.64 1.65
C LYS A 89 -12.37 11.41 2.57
N MET A 90 -11.36 10.54 2.62
CA MET A 90 -11.36 9.40 3.53
C MET A 90 -11.37 9.87 5.01
N SER A 91 -10.58 10.89 5.34
CA SER A 91 -10.54 11.47 6.70
C SER A 91 -11.88 12.10 7.10
N GLU A 92 -12.51 12.84 6.19
CA GLU A 92 -13.85 13.43 6.42
C GLU A 92 -14.90 12.35 6.69
N SER A 93 -14.82 11.21 6.00
CA SER A 93 -15.76 10.09 6.16
C SER A 93 -15.59 9.34 7.48
N GLN A 94 -14.50 9.57 8.21
CA GLN A 94 -14.19 8.92 9.48
C GLN A 94 -14.46 9.84 10.68
N ASP A 95 -15.05 11.03 10.47
CA ASP A 95 -15.27 12.06 11.50
C ASP A 95 -14.00 12.37 12.34
N ILE A 96 -12.81 12.20 11.73
CA ILE A 96 -11.55 12.56 12.37
C ILE A 96 -11.45 14.09 12.33
N LYS A 97 -11.95 14.73 13.39
CA LYS A 97 -11.67 16.15 13.66
C LYS A 97 -10.18 16.27 14.00
N LEU A 98 -9.41 16.85 13.09
CA LEU A 98 -8.07 17.36 13.38
C LEU A 98 -8.14 18.56 14.33
#